data_AF-A0A2P7MXX0-F1
#
_entry.id   AF-A0A2P7MXX0-F1
#
_cell.length_a   1.000
_cell.length_b   1.000
_cell.length_c   1.000
_cell.angle_alpha   90.00
_cell.angle_beta   90.00
_cell.angle_gamma   90.00
#
_symmetry.space_group_name_H-M   'P 1'
#
loop_
_entity.id
_entity.type
_entity.pdbx_description
1 polymer ?
#
loop_
_entity_poly.entity_id
_entity_poly.type
_entity_poly.pdbx_seq_one_letter_code
_entity_poly.pdbx_strand_id
1 'polypeptide(L)'
;MPEWMAQAAAQGVKPEQALAFIGMGLMQKMAGSAHDLPWLWSEAEDGGQADLAALRQRLELTQLAVQTGAPLSTSEVSQLLGARPSSETVERGGLKARRLSRNVWKLSLAEEASSRSDDAFRRRF
;
A
#
# COMPACT_ATOMS: atom_id res chain seq x y z
N MET A 1 -19.98 33.67 -37.48
CA MET A 1 -19.99 33.86 -36.01
C MET A 1 -20.81 32.73 -35.41
N PRO A 2 -20.32 32.01 -34.39
CA PRO A 2 -21.10 30.97 -33.71
C PRO A 2 -22.41 31.53 -33.15
N GLU A 3 -23.51 30.79 -33.31
CA GLU A 3 -24.88 31.22 -32.98
C GLU A 3 -25.03 31.66 -31.50
N TRP A 4 -24.30 31.00 -30.59
CA TRP A 4 -24.31 31.35 -29.16
C TRP A 4 -23.67 32.71 -28.84
N MET A 5 -22.71 33.18 -29.66
CA MET A 5 -22.14 34.52 -29.49
C MET A 5 -23.11 35.61 -29.97
N ALA A 6 -23.87 35.33 -31.04
CA ALA A 6 -24.89 36.25 -31.54
C ALA A 6 -26.04 36.42 -30.53
N GLN A 7 -26.42 35.33 -29.84
CA GLN A 7 -27.45 35.35 -28.81
C GLN A 7 -26.99 36.05 -27.52
N ALA A 8 -25.73 35.90 -27.12
CA ALA A 8 -25.16 36.62 -25.98
C ALA A 8 -25.00 38.12 -26.24
N ALA A 9 -24.61 38.51 -27.46
CA ALA A 9 -24.56 39.91 -27.88
C ALA A 9 -25.96 40.54 -27.92
N ALA A 10 -26.99 39.80 -28.37
CA ALA A 10 -28.39 40.25 -28.36
C ALA A 10 -28.97 40.44 -26.94
N GLN A 11 -28.41 39.76 -25.92
CA GLN A 11 -28.78 39.91 -24.51
C GLN A 11 -27.99 41.01 -23.78
N GLY A 12 -27.18 41.81 -24.50
CA GLY A 12 -26.44 42.95 -23.94
C GLY A 12 -25.30 42.56 -23.01
N VAL A 13 -24.86 41.29 -23.03
CA VAL A 13 -23.74 40.81 -22.22
C VAL A 13 -22.46 41.42 -22.79
N LYS A 14 -21.77 42.23 -21.98
CA LYS A 14 -20.52 42.84 -22.40
C LYS A 14 -19.42 41.78 -22.52
N PRO A 15 -18.48 41.87 -23.47
CA PRO A 15 -17.43 40.88 -23.68
C PRO A 15 -16.62 40.55 -22.42
N GLU A 16 -16.43 41.55 -21.55
CA GLU A 16 -15.69 41.40 -20.30
C GLU A 16 -16.44 40.54 -19.28
N GLN A 17 -17.78 40.57 -19.31
CA GLN A 17 -18.64 39.73 -18.47
C GLN A 17 -18.64 38.28 -18.96
N ALA A 18 -18.63 38.07 -20.28
CA ALA A 18 -18.49 36.74 -20.86
C ALA A 18 -17.14 36.10 -20.47
N LEU A 19 -16.05 36.87 -20.46
CA LEU A 19 -14.75 36.40 -19.99
C LEU A 19 -14.77 36.07 -18.49
N ALA A 20 -15.45 36.88 -17.68
CA ALA A 20 -15.63 36.60 -16.25
C ALA A 20 -16.43 35.31 -16.00
N PHE A 21 -17.49 35.04 -16.77
CA PHE A 21 -18.25 33.80 -16.69
C PHE A 21 -17.43 32.57 -17.12
N ILE A 22 -16.61 32.69 -18.16
CA ILE A 22 -15.68 31.63 -18.58
C ILE A 22 -14.63 31.38 -17.50
N GLY A 23 -14.07 32.44 -16.90
CA GLY A 23 -13.11 32.34 -15.80
C GLY A 23 -13.69 31.67 -14.55
N MET A 24 -14.93 32.01 -14.17
CA MET A 24 -15.63 31.38 -13.05
C MET A 24 -15.95 29.90 -13.32
N GLY A 25 -16.35 29.55 -14.54
CA GLY A 25 -16.57 28.15 -14.94
C GLY A 25 -15.29 27.32 -14.93
N LEU A 26 -14.16 27.90 -15.34
CA LEU A 26 -12.85 27.25 -15.29
C LEU A 26 -12.40 27.03 -13.84
N MET A 27 -12.59 28.02 -12.96
CA MET A 27 -12.27 27.90 -11.54
C MET A 27 -13.15 26.89 -10.81
N GLN A 28 -14.46 26.84 -11.09
CA GLN A 28 -15.34 25.79 -10.55
C GLN A 28 -14.92 24.40 -11.03
N LYS A 29 -14.55 24.26 -12.30
CA LYS A 29 -14.04 22.99 -12.83
C LYS A 29 -12.74 22.58 -12.14
N MET A 30 -11.81 23.50 -11.92
CA MET A 30 -10.56 23.24 -11.19
C MET A 30 -10.78 22.95 -9.70
N ALA A 31 -11.76 23.62 -9.07
CA ALA A 31 -12.12 23.38 -7.67
C ALA A 31 -12.83 22.04 -7.45
N GLY A 32 -13.62 21.59 -8.43
CA GLY A 32 -14.25 20.26 -8.44
C GLY A 32 -13.29 19.13 -8.86
N SER A 33 -12.26 19.44 -9.65
CA SER A 33 -11.21 18.51 -10.08
C SER A 33 -9.97 18.54 -9.18
N ALA A 34 -10.10 18.92 -7.91
CA ALA A 34 -9.00 18.81 -6.95
C ALA A 34 -8.59 17.34 -6.68
N HIS A 35 -9.45 16.38 -7.05
CA HIS A 35 -9.18 14.94 -6.98
C HIS A 35 -8.39 14.38 -8.19
N ASP A 36 -8.24 15.14 -9.29
CA ASP A 36 -7.58 14.67 -10.53
C ASP A 36 -6.31 15.49 -10.84
N LEU A 37 -5.50 15.76 -9.82
CA LEU A 37 -4.18 16.35 -10.00
C LEU A 37 -3.12 15.22 -9.97
N PRO A 38 -2.37 14.96 -11.07
CA PRO A 38 -1.46 13.81 -11.18
C PRO A 38 -0.25 13.83 -10.23
N TRP A 39 0.00 14.95 -9.55
CA TRP A 39 1.07 15.15 -8.58
C TRP A 39 0.58 15.17 -7.13
N LEU A 40 -0.73 15.01 -6.91
CA LEU A 40 -1.26 14.78 -5.58
C LEU A 40 -1.04 13.30 -5.32
N TRP A 41 -0.11 12.99 -4.42
CA TRP A 41 0.15 11.63 -3.98
C TRP A 41 -1.17 11.08 -3.45
N SER A 42 -1.83 10.27 -4.27
CA SER A 42 -3.08 9.66 -3.90
C SER A 42 -2.74 8.64 -2.81
N GLU A 43 -3.25 8.84 -1.60
CA GLU A 43 -3.10 7.85 -0.51
C GLU A 43 -3.56 6.45 -0.94
N ALA A 44 -4.38 6.36 -2.00
CA ALA A 44 -4.80 5.11 -2.62
C ALA A 44 -3.70 4.40 -3.42
N GLU A 45 -2.72 5.11 -4.00
CA GLU A 45 -1.60 4.52 -4.74
C GLU A 45 -0.46 4.04 -3.82
N ASP A 46 -0.35 4.61 -2.62
CA ASP A 46 0.70 4.28 -1.63
C ASP A 46 0.30 3.15 -0.64
N GLY A 47 -0.76 2.40 -0.97
CA GLY A 47 -1.21 1.23 -0.20
C GLY A 47 -2.47 1.44 0.64
N GLY A 48 -3.19 2.56 0.45
CA GLY A 48 -4.45 2.83 1.13
C GLY A 48 -4.30 3.02 2.64
N GLN A 49 -5.40 3.40 3.29
CA GLN A 49 -5.43 3.50 4.75
C GLN A 49 -5.31 2.10 5.36
N ALA A 50 -4.26 1.86 6.15
CA ALA A 50 -4.03 0.57 6.80
C ALA A 50 -5.04 0.32 7.92
N ASP A 51 -5.71 -0.84 7.91
CA ASP A 51 -6.53 -1.29 9.04
C ASP A 51 -5.62 -1.72 10.20
N LEU A 52 -5.51 -0.84 11.19
CA LEU A 52 -4.66 -1.05 12.37
C LEU A 52 -5.17 -2.18 13.28
N ALA A 53 -6.48 -2.45 13.30
CA ALA A 53 -7.04 -3.53 14.11
C ALA A 53 -6.67 -4.89 13.49
N ALA A 54 -6.85 -5.04 12.17
CA ALA A 54 -6.43 -6.24 11.45
C ALA A 54 -4.91 -6.43 11.51
N LEU A 55 -4.12 -5.35 11.39
CA LEU A 55 -2.68 -5.40 11.54
C LEU A 55 -2.26 -5.92 12.91
N ARG A 56 -2.83 -5.36 13.99
CA ARG A 56 -2.55 -5.78 15.36
C ARG A 56 -2.86 -7.27 15.55
N GLN A 57 -4.04 -7.72 15.15
CA GLN A 57 -4.42 -9.12 15.27
C GLN A 57 -3.45 -10.04 14.53
N ARG A 58 -3.03 -9.66 13.31
CA ARG A 58 -2.04 -10.42 12.55
C ARG A 58 -0.70 -10.50 13.27
N LEU A 59 -0.23 -9.42 13.89
CA LEU A 59 1.03 -9.40 14.65
C LEU A 59 0.94 -10.30 15.89
N GLU A 60 -0.16 -10.24 16.64
CA GLU A 60 -0.40 -11.09 17.81
C GLU A 60 -0.43 -12.58 17.41
N LEU A 61 -1.14 -12.94 16.33
CA LEU A 61 -1.18 -14.30 15.81
C LEU A 61 0.18 -14.77 15.29
N THR A 62 0.94 -13.88 14.64
CA THR A 62 2.30 -14.19 14.17
C THR A 62 3.21 -14.52 15.34
N GLN A 63 3.18 -13.71 16.40
CA GLN A 63 3.94 -13.97 17.61
C GLN A 63 3.55 -15.31 18.24
N LEU A 64 2.25 -15.58 18.39
CA LEU A 64 1.75 -16.83 18.95
C LEU A 64 2.18 -18.04 18.11
N ALA A 65 2.09 -17.96 16.78
CA ALA A 65 2.51 -19.02 15.88
C ALA A 65 4.01 -19.33 16.00
N VAL A 66 4.84 -18.29 16.10
CA VAL A 66 6.29 -18.43 16.29
C VAL A 66 6.62 -19.06 17.66
N GLN A 67 5.96 -18.60 18.73
CA GLN A 67 6.20 -19.10 20.10
C GLN A 67 5.76 -20.55 20.27
N THR A 68 4.59 -20.90 19.75
CA THR A 68 4.02 -22.26 19.88
C THR A 68 4.65 -23.23 18.90
N GLY A 69 5.12 -22.75 17.75
CA GLY A 69 5.56 -23.59 16.64
C GLY A 69 4.46 -24.50 16.09
N ALA A 70 3.18 -24.14 16.31
CA ALA A 70 2.03 -24.92 15.90
C ALA A 70 1.98 -25.11 14.37
N PRO A 71 1.47 -26.26 13.88
CA PRO A 71 1.29 -26.48 12.46
C PRO A 71 0.22 -25.54 11.89
N LEU A 72 0.54 -24.89 10.77
CA LEU A 72 -0.35 -23.96 10.07
C LEU A 72 -0.65 -24.44 8.65
N SER A 73 -1.82 -24.08 8.14
CA SER A 73 -2.20 -24.24 6.74
C SER A 73 -1.50 -23.22 5.82
N THR A 74 -1.57 -23.47 4.52
CA THR A 74 -1.02 -22.57 3.50
C THR A 74 -1.73 -21.21 3.52
N SER A 75 -3.05 -21.17 3.76
CA SER A 75 -3.82 -19.93 3.85
C SER A 75 -3.44 -19.10 5.07
N GLU A 76 -3.28 -19.74 6.23
CA GLU A 76 -2.87 -19.04 7.46
C GLU A 76 -1.47 -18.47 7.32
N VAL A 77 -0.50 -19.26 6.83
CA VAL A 77 0.85 -18.75 6.56
C VAL A 77 0.83 -17.61 5.54
N SER A 78 -0.04 -17.67 4.53
CA SER A 78 -0.15 -16.59 3.54
C SER A 78 -0.61 -15.28 4.19
N GLN A 79 -1.55 -15.34 5.13
CA GLN A 79 -2.02 -14.18 5.88
C GLN A 79 -0.92 -13.64 6.81
N LEU A 80 -0.26 -14.50 7.57
CA LEU A 80 0.78 -14.10 8.53
C LEU A 80 2.03 -13.52 7.83
N LEU A 81 2.52 -14.16 6.75
CA LEU A 81 3.64 -13.65 5.94
C LEU A 81 3.25 -12.47 5.03
N GLY A 82 1.96 -12.27 4.77
CA GLY A 82 1.46 -11.35 3.75
C GLY A 82 1.84 -11.75 2.31
N ALA A 83 2.28 -12.99 2.08
CA ALA A 83 2.56 -13.56 0.76
C ALA A 83 2.29 -15.06 0.76
N ARG A 84 1.79 -15.57 -0.36
CA ARG A 84 1.60 -17.00 -0.55
C ARG A 84 2.96 -17.69 -0.68
N PRO A 85 3.27 -18.70 0.16
CA PRO A 85 4.54 -19.39 0.04
C PRO A 85 4.59 -20.25 -1.23
N SER A 86 5.68 -20.16 -1.99
CA SER A 86 5.87 -20.80 -3.30
C SER A 86 6.88 -21.96 -3.30
N SER A 87 7.74 -22.03 -2.29
CA SER A 87 8.81 -23.03 -2.13
C SER A 87 8.73 -23.73 -0.76
N GLU A 88 9.51 -24.77 -0.54
CA GLU A 88 9.51 -25.51 0.73
C GLU A 88 9.93 -24.67 1.94
N THR A 89 10.69 -23.62 1.70
CA THR A 89 11.06 -22.61 2.69
C THR A 89 10.91 -21.24 2.06
N VAL A 90 10.27 -20.31 2.76
CA VAL A 90 10.06 -18.93 2.34
C VAL A 90 10.42 -18.00 3.48
N GLU A 91 11.25 -16.99 3.19
CA GLU A 91 11.66 -15.99 4.16
C GLU A 91 11.19 -14.61 3.71
N ARG A 92 10.61 -13.84 4.63
CA ARG A 92 10.15 -12.47 4.37
C ARG A 92 10.10 -11.66 5.66
N GLY A 93 10.70 -10.47 5.65
CA GLY A 93 10.58 -9.51 6.76
C GLY A 93 10.99 -10.09 8.11
N GLY A 94 12.02 -10.93 8.16
CA GLY A 94 12.50 -11.59 9.39
C GLY A 94 11.68 -12.82 9.83
N LEU A 95 10.66 -13.23 9.08
CA LEU A 95 9.93 -14.48 9.29
C LEU A 95 10.37 -15.54 8.29
N LYS A 96 10.38 -16.79 8.74
CA LYS A 96 10.68 -17.99 7.96
C LYS A 96 9.53 -18.98 8.10
N ALA A 97 8.89 -19.33 6.99
CA ALA A 97 7.95 -20.43 6.91
C ALA A 97 8.60 -21.65 6.26
N ARG A 98 8.51 -22.80 6.92
CA ARG A 98 9.00 -24.09 6.43
C ARG A 98 7.84 -25.07 6.24
N ARG A 99 7.74 -25.69 5.07
CA ARG A 99 6.78 -26.74 4.78
C ARG A 99 7.19 -28.03 5.49
N LEU A 100 6.28 -28.60 6.28
CA LEU A 100 6.43 -29.89 6.94
C LEU A 100 5.81 -31.02 6.09
N SER A 101 4.65 -30.75 5.49
CA SER A 101 3.95 -31.66 4.57
C SER A 101 2.96 -30.86 3.69
N ARG A 102 2.11 -31.55 2.92
CA ARG A 102 1.08 -30.88 2.11
C ARG A 102 0.15 -30.08 3.02
N ASN A 103 0.10 -28.78 2.80
CA ASN A 103 -0.73 -27.86 3.58
C ASN A 103 -0.40 -27.81 5.08
N VAL A 104 0.83 -28.18 5.47
CA VAL A 104 1.31 -28.07 6.84
C VAL A 104 2.63 -27.34 6.85
N TRP A 105 2.67 -26.24 7.58
CA TRP A 105 3.80 -25.32 7.66
C TRP A 105 4.12 -24.99 9.11
N LYS A 106 5.38 -24.63 9.35
CA LYS A 106 5.84 -24.08 10.63
C LYS A 106 6.39 -22.68 10.39
N LEU A 107 5.95 -21.72 11.20
CA LEU A 107 6.49 -20.36 11.21
C LEU A 107 7.59 -20.24 12.28
N SER A 108 8.64 -19.50 11.96
CA SER A 108 9.78 -19.23 12.83
C SER A 108 10.36 -17.87 12.50
N LEU A 109 11.21 -17.32 13.37
CA LEU A 109 12.06 -16.19 13.01
C LEU A 109 13.12 -16.68 12.02
N ALA A 110 13.41 -15.87 11.00
CA ALA A 110 14.61 -16.09 10.19
C ALA A 110 15.83 -15.89 11.09
N GLU A 111 16.79 -16.81 11.06
CA GLU A 111 18.03 -16.64 11.82
C GLU A 111 18.70 -15.34 11.37
N GLU A 112 18.87 -14.42 12.32
CA GLU A 112 19.67 -13.24 12.12
C GLU A 112 21.10 -13.72 11.85
N ALA A 113 21.67 -13.38 10.69
CA ALA A 113 23.02 -13.76 10.31
C ALA A 113 24.10 -13.03 11.17
N SER A 114 23.82 -12.75 12.45
CA SER A 114 24.57 -11.88 13.35
C SER A 114 25.55 -12.62 14.27
N SER A 115 25.63 -13.96 14.26
CA SER A 115 26.54 -14.69 15.18
C SER A 115 27.81 -15.28 14.56
N ARG A 116 27.99 -15.25 13.23
CA ARG A 116 29.19 -15.83 12.57
C ARG A 116 30.30 -14.83 12.21
N SER A 117 30.04 -13.53 12.26
CA SER A 117 31.04 -12.53 11.82
C SER A 117 31.92 -11.96 12.94
N ASP A 118 31.53 -12.10 14.21
CA ASP A 118 32.25 -11.48 15.34
C ASP A 118 33.43 -12.34 15.86
N ASP A 119 33.44 -13.64 15.54
CA ASP A 119 34.49 -14.58 15.98
C ASP A 119 35.73 -14.57 15.06
N ALA A 120 35.61 -14.00 13.86
CA ALA A 120 36.73 -13.86 12.93
C ALA A 120 37.67 -12.69 13.27
N PHE A 121 37.15 -11.63 13.90
CA PHE A 121 37.93 -10.46 14.30
C PHE A 121 38.64 -10.63 15.65
N ARG A 122 38.13 -11.51 16.53
CA ARG A 122 38.73 -11.76 17.86
C ARG A 122 39.94 -12.68 17.86
N ARG A 123 40.22 -13.37 16.75
CA ARG A 123 41.38 -14.29 16.63
C ARG A 123 42.65 -13.65 16.07
N ARG A 124 42.66 -12.31 15.90
CA ARG A 124 43.78 -11.56 15.31
C ARG A 124 44.51 -10.62 16.26
N PHE A 125 44.15 -10.56 17.54
CA PHE A 125 44.83 -9.75 18.55
C PHE A 125 45.13 -10.58 19.79
#